data_AF-D7G0S2-F1
#
_entry.id   AF-D7G0S2-F1
#
_cell.length_a   1.000
_cell.length_b   1.000
_cell.length_c   1.000
_cell.angle_alpha   90.00
_cell.angle_beta   90.00
_cell.angle_gamma   90.00
#
_symmetry.space_group_name_H-M   'P 1'
#
loop_
_entity.id
_entity.type
_entity.pdbx_description
1 polymer ?
#
loop_
_entity_poly.entity_id
_entity_poly.type
_entity_poly.pdbx_seq_one_letter_code
_entity_poly.pdbx_strand_id
1 'polypeptide(L)'
;MADTEEVRFTYNQEKIVYDVINGNIDVGFVRTDMVQLMDAADLVPEWPLQAFPHVPSDLVKEVVRALMLINETHEAAVSGGYSTWDVPLSYADLRTLQVQLGVLDSEQGHCIQSENVYGAVVCPEGFFKIAENLFDSKCTELGSKYA
;
A
#
# COMPACT_ATOMS: atom_id res chain seq x y z
N MET A 1 -9.66 13.93 18.59
CA MET A 1 -8.72 13.01 19.26
C MET A 1 -9.53 11.80 19.63
N ALA A 2 -9.20 10.62 19.09
CA ALA A 2 -9.94 9.38 19.39
C ALA A 2 -9.52 8.90 20.78
N ASP A 3 -10.49 8.76 21.67
CA ASP A 3 -10.32 8.17 23.00
C ASP A 3 -10.17 6.66 22.79
N THR A 4 -8.98 6.11 23.03
CA THR A 4 -8.72 4.67 22.81
C THR A 4 -8.48 4.03 24.17
N GLU A 5 -9.53 3.48 24.77
CA GLU A 5 -9.48 2.87 26.12
C GLU A 5 -8.56 1.63 26.18
N GLU A 6 -8.40 0.90 25.06
CA GLU A 6 -7.56 -0.31 24.96
C GLU A 6 -6.99 -0.46 23.54
N VAL A 7 -5.72 -0.87 23.41
CA VAL A 7 -5.10 -1.32 22.15
C VAL A 7 -4.85 -2.82 22.23
N ARG A 8 -5.47 -3.60 21.33
CA ARG A 8 -5.39 -5.07 21.33
C ARG A 8 -4.75 -5.59 20.03
N PHE A 9 -3.72 -6.42 20.17
CA PHE A 9 -3.11 -7.14 19.05
C PHE A 9 -3.92 -8.40 18.72
N THR A 10 -4.58 -8.42 17.56
CA THR A 10 -5.41 -9.56 17.11
C THR A 10 -4.60 -10.65 16.41
N TYR A 11 -3.37 -10.35 15.96
CA TYR A 11 -2.49 -11.21 15.15
C TYR A 11 -3.10 -11.75 13.84
N ASN A 12 -4.31 -11.30 13.50
CA ASN A 12 -5.06 -11.67 12.30
C ASN A 12 -5.71 -10.39 11.75
N GLN A 13 -5.31 -10.01 10.54
CA GLN A 13 -5.72 -8.75 9.92
C GLN A 13 -7.17 -8.80 9.39
N GLU A 14 -7.63 -9.95 8.87
CA GLU A 14 -9.03 -10.13 8.46
C GLU A 14 -9.99 -9.93 9.64
N LYS A 15 -9.61 -10.46 10.81
CA LYS A 15 -10.40 -10.30 12.04
C LYS A 15 -10.56 -8.82 12.41
N ILE A 16 -9.54 -8.00 12.18
CA ILE A 16 -9.60 -6.55 12.45
C ILE A 16 -10.68 -5.93 11.56
N VAL A 17 -10.71 -6.27 10.27
CA VAL A 17 -11.71 -5.75 9.32
C VAL A 17 -13.13 -6.15 9.76
N TYR A 18 -13.34 -7.43 10.08
CA TYR A 18 -14.65 -7.89 10.55
C TYR A 18 -15.06 -7.30 11.90
N ASP A 19 -14.13 -7.09 12.83
CA ASP A 19 -14.45 -6.48 14.12
C ASP A 19 -14.84 -5.01 13.95
N VAL A 20 -14.24 -4.27 13.02
CA VAL A 20 -14.67 -2.90 12.68
C VAL A 20 -16.05 -2.91 12.01
N ILE A 21 -16.26 -3.76 11.00
CA ILE A 21 -17.55 -3.84 10.26
C ILE A 21 -18.70 -4.21 11.20
N ASN A 22 -18.46 -5.12 12.15
CA ASN A 22 -19.47 -5.57 13.09
C ASN A 22 -19.63 -4.64 14.31
N GLY A 23 -18.86 -3.56 14.41
CA GLY A 23 -18.89 -2.62 15.53
C GLY A 23 -18.35 -3.18 16.84
N ASN A 24 -17.52 -4.22 16.78
CA ASN A 24 -16.83 -4.78 17.95
C ASN A 24 -15.64 -3.91 18.39
N ILE A 25 -15.07 -3.11 17.47
CA ILE A 25 -14.00 -2.13 17.73
C ILE A 25 -14.23 -0.88 16.90
N ASP A 26 -13.77 0.28 17.38
CA ASP A 26 -13.98 1.57 16.71
C ASP A 26 -12.97 1.85 15.59
N VAL A 27 -11.72 1.42 15.75
CA VAL A 27 -10.61 1.67 14.81
C VAL A 27 -9.72 0.44 14.70
N GLY A 28 -9.37 0.06 13.48
CA GLY A 28 -8.49 -1.06 13.17
C GLY A 28 -7.35 -0.64 12.23
N PHE A 29 -6.16 -1.22 12.43
CA PHE A 29 -5.01 -1.03 11.55
C PHE A 29 -4.73 -2.33 10.80
N VAL A 30 -4.81 -2.28 9.48
CA VAL A 30 -4.51 -3.40 8.59
C VAL A 30 -3.59 -2.92 7.47
N ARG A 31 -2.93 -3.85 6.79
CA ARG A 31 -2.28 -3.51 5.53
C ARG A 31 -3.36 -3.21 4.48
N THR A 32 -3.03 -2.33 3.53
CA THR A 32 -3.96 -1.88 2.48
C THR A 32 -4.50 -3.05 1.64
N ASP A 33 -3.65 -4.04 1.35
CA ASP A 33 -4.02 -5.26 0.63
C ASP A 33 -5.16 -6.04 1.29
N MET A 34 -5.24 -6.08 2.63
CA MET A 34 -6.30 -6.81 3.34
C MET A 34 -7.70 -6.23 3.11
N VAL A 35 -7.86 -4.91 3.09
CA VAL A 35 -9.17 -4.31 2.78
C VAL A 35 -9.51 -4.52 1.30
N GLN A 36 -8.51 -4.43 0.42
CA GLN A 36 -8.67 -4.57 -1.03
C GLN A 36 -8.95 -6.00 -1.48
N LEU A 37 -8.46 -7.00 -0.76
CA LEU A 37 -8.81 -8.41 -0.99
C LEU A 37 -10.24 -8.74 -0.53
N MET A 38 -10.75 -8.02 0.48
CA MET A 38 -12.09 -8.24 1.04
C MET A 38 -13.19 -7.49 0.28
N ASP A 39 -12.85 -6.37 -0.36
CA ASP A 39 -13.74 -5.61 -1.25
C ASP A 39 -13.17 -5.71 -2.67
N ALA A 40 -13.69 -6.64 -3.48
CA ALA A 40 -13.19 -7.03 -4.80
C ALA A 40 -13.14 -5.90 -5.86
N ALA A 41 -13.20 -4.64 -5.46
CA ALA A 41 -13.36 -3.47 -6.31
C ALA A 41 -12.04 -2.93 -6.89
N ASP A 42 -10.88 -3.11 -6.25
CA ASP A 42 -9.60 -2.67 -6.83
C ASP A 42 -8.43 -3.46 -6.20
N LEU A 43 -8.19 -4.66 -6.73
CA LEU A 43 -7.05 -5.48 -6.36
C LEU A 43 -5.76 -4.77 -6.77
N VAL A 44 -5.01 -4.26 -5.79
CA VAL A 44 -3.61 -3.91 -6.05
C VAL A 44 -2.83 -5.22 -6.21
N PRO A 45 -1.94 -5.31 -7.21
CA PRO A 45 -1.14 -6.50 -7.41
C PRO A 45 -0.24 -6.82 -6.21
N GLU A 46 -0.18 -8.11 -5.88
CA GLU A 46 0.74 -8.65 -4.87
C GLU A 46 2.20 -8.37 -5.22
N TRP A 47 3.08 -8.40 -4.21
CA TRP A 47 4.52 -8.10 -4.34
C TRP A 47 5.19 -9.05 -5.36
N PRO A 48 5.58 -8.56 -6.56
CA PRO A 48 6.08 -9.43 -7.61
C PRO A 48 7.55 -9.76 -7.39
N LEU A 49 7.95 -10.95 -7.83
CA LEU A 49 9.36 -11.30 -8.00
C LEU A 49 9.81 -10.93 -9.41
N GLN A 50 10.94 -10.25 -9.52
CA GLN A 50 11.53 -9.86 -10.79
C GLN A 50 12.90 -10.51 -11.00
N ALA A 51 13.15 -11.00 -12.21
CA ALA A 51 14.47 -11.43 -12.63
C ALA A 51 15.28 -10.26 -13.19
N PHE A 52 16.58 -10.19 -12.88
CA PHE A 52 17.48 -9.22 -13.48
C PHE A 52 17.75 -9.54 -14.96
N PRO A 53 18.02 -8.52 -15.81
CA PRO A 53 18.21 -8.73 -17.26
C PRO A 53 19.33 -9.71 -17.65
N HIS A 54 20.35 -9.85 -16.81
CA HIS A 54 21.50 -10.73 -17.06
C HIS A 54 21.25 -12.19 -16.69
N VAL A 55 20.13 -12.51 -16.04
CA VAL A 55 19.81 -13.88 -15.63
C VAL A 55 19.36 -14.68 -16.86
N PRO A 56 19.96 -15.86 -17.12
CA PRO A 56 19.58 -16.69 -18.26
C PRO A 56 18.09 -17.05 -18.25
N SER A 57 17.41 -16.94 -19.39
CA SER A 57 15.96 -17.16 -19.48
C SER A 57 15.53 -18.55 -19.04
N ASP A 58 16.36 -19.57 -19.25
CA ASP A 58 16.01 -20.93 -18.87
C ASP A 58 16.02 -21.12 -17.36
N LEU A 59 16.94 -20.46 -16.65
CA LEU A 59 16.91 -20.43 -15.19
C LEU A 59 15.65 -19.71 -14.67
N VAL A 60 15.29 -18.57 -15.29
CA VAL A 60 14.07 -17.84 -14.92
C VAL A 60 12.82 -18.74 -15.05
N LYS A 61 12.71 -19.48 -16.17
CA LYS A 61 11.58 -20.40 -16.40
C LYS A 61 11.53 -21.53 -15.36
N GLU A 62 12.66 -22.14 -15.04
CA GLU A 62 12.72 -23.20 -14.04
C GLU A 62 12.35 -22.69 -12.64
N VAL A 63 12.77 -21.48 -12.27
CA VAL A 63 12.38 -20.85 -11.01
C VAL A 63 10.87 -20.57 -10.98
N VAL A 64 10.32 -19.97 -12.03
CA VAL A 64 8.86 -19.70 -12.11
C VAL A 64 8.08 -21.02 -12.00
N ARG A 65 8.52 -22.07 -12.71
CA ARG A 65 7.90 -23.39 -12.62
C ARG A 65 7.95 -23.96 -11.20
N ALA A 66 9.09 -23.86 -10.53
CA ALA A 66 9.24 -24.33 -9.16
C ALA A 66 8.29 -23.59 -8.19
N LEU A 67 8.21 -22.26 -8.29
CA LEU A 67 7.32 -21.45 -7.45
C LEU A 67 5.85 -21.81 -7.64
N MET A 68 5.41 -21.98 -8.90
CA MET A 68 4.02 -22.33 -9.24
C MET A 68 3.61 -23.74 -8.80
N LEU A 69 4.57 -24.61 -8.46
CA LEU A 69 4.29 -25.95 -7.93
C LEU A 69 4.13 -25.96 -6.39
N ILE A 70 4.46 -24.85 -5.71
CA ILE A 70 4.32 -24.74 -4.26
C ILE A 70 2.85 -24.53 -3.92
N ASN A 71 2.29 -25.46 -3.14
CA ASN A 71 0.96 -25.33 -2.54
C ASN A 71 1.05 -25.07 -1.03
N GLU A 72 -0.09 -24.84 -0.40
CA GLU A 72 -0.21 -24.49 1.04
C GLU A 72 0.37 -25.52 2.01
N THR A 73 0.57 -26.77 1.57
CA THR A 73 1.13 -27.85 2.40
C THR A 73 2.63 -28.05 2.21
N HIS A 74 3.22 -27.38 1.22
CA HIS A 74 4.64 -27.51 0.91
C HIS A 74 5.49 -26.88 2.02
N GLU A 75 6.62 -27.51 2.39
CA GLU A 75 7.48 -27.06 3.49
C GLU A 75 7.90 -25.58 3.36
N ALA A 76 8.23 -25.15 2.14
CA ALA A 76 8.56 -23.75 1.84
C ALA A 76 7.41 -22.78 2.14
N ALA A 77 6.15 -23.16 1.84
CA ALA A 77 4.96 -22.36 2.14
C ALA A 77 4.71 -22.26 3.64
N VAL A 78 4.78 -23.40 4.34
CA VAL A 78 4.59 -23.47 5.80
C VAL A 78 5.66 -22.67 6.55
N SER A 79 6.94 -22.83 6.18
CA SER A 79 8.05 -22.10 6.81
C SER A 79 8.08 -20.62 6.42
N GLY A 80 7.65 -20.28 5.21
CA GLY A 80 7.57 -18.91 4.71
C GLY A 80 6.32 -18.16 5.14
N GLY A 81 5.32 -18.83 5.72
CA GLY A 81 4.07 -18.22 6.15
C GLY A 81 3.23 -17.66 5.00
N TYR A 82 3.24 -18.33 3.85
CA TYR A 82 2.44 -17.96 2.67
C TYR A 82 1.66 -19.18 2.15
N SER A 83 0.59 -18.95 1.38
CA SER A 83 -0.26 -20.04 0.88
C SER A 83 0.27 -20.63 -0.44
N THR A 84 0.42 -19.80 -1.48
CA THR A 84 0.80 -20.22 -2.83
C THR A 84 1.53 -19.10 -3.56
N TRP A 85 2.00 -19.38 -4.78
CA TRP A 85 2.44 -18.38 -5.75
C TRP A 85 1.48 -18.35 -6.94
N ASP A 86 1.24 -17.16 -7.47
CA ASP A 86 0.41 -16.97 -8.66
C ASP A 86 1.00 -15.85 -9.54
N VAL A 87 0.48 -15.71 -10.77
CA VAL A 87 0.87 -14.66 -11.70
C VAL A 87 0.39 -13.32 -11.13
N PRO A 88 1.29 -12.33 -10.94
CA PRO A 88 0.89 -11.06 -10.36
C PRO A 88 -0.04 -10.32 -11.33
N LEU A 89 -0.99 -9.58 -10.77
CA LEU A 89 -1.80 -8.62 -11.52
C LEU A 89 -0.92 -7.45 -12.01
N SER A 90 -1.48 -6.63 -12.89
CA SER A 90 -0.78 -5.47 -13.44
C SER A 90 -0.74 -4.31 -12.45
N TYR A 91 0.43 -3.69 -12.28
CA TYR A 91 0.60 -2.42 -11.54
C TYR A 91 0.15 -1.18 -12.33
N ALA A 92 -0.47 -1.36 -13.51
CA ALA A 92 -0.88 -0.26 -14.38
C ALA A 92 -1.93 0.67 -13.76
N ASP A 93 -2.88 0.12 -12.99
CA ASP A 93 -3.93 0.92 -12.36
C ASP A 93 -3.36 1.76 -11.21
N LEU A 94 -2.44 1.18 -10.44
CA LEU A 94 -1.66 1.94 -9.44
C LEU A 94 -0.86 3.07 -10.09
N ARG A 95 -0.21 2.81 -11.24
CA ARG A 95 0.49 3.85 -12.00
C ARG A 95 -0.46 4.96 -12.46
N THR A 96 -1.65 4.60 -12.93
CA THR A 96 -2.67 5.56 -13.35
C THR A 96 -3.10 6.45 -12.19
N LEU A 97 -3.35 5.87 -11.02
CA LEU A 97 -3.66 6.61 -9.80
C LEU A 97 -2.51 7.55 -9.40
N GLN A 98 -1.26 7.08 -9.42
CA GLN A 98 -0.09 7.91 -9.09
C GLN A 98 0.05 9.13 -10.01
N VAL A 99 -0.26 8.97 -11.31
CA VAL A 99 -0.30 10.08 -12.27
C VAL A 99 -1.45 11.04 -11.95
N GLN A 100 -2.64 10.51 -11.68
CA GLN A 100 -3.82 11.33 -11.34
C GLN A 100 -3.62 12.15 -10.05
N LEU A 101 -2.93 11.57 -9.07
CA LEU A 101 -2.58 12.24 -7.82
C LEU A 101 -1.42 13.24 -7.96
N GLY A 102 -0.80 13.35 -9.14
CA GLY A 102 0.34 14.22 -9.37
C GLY A 102 1.60 13.79 -8.63
N VAL A 103 1.68 12.52 -8.21
CA VAL A 103 2.85 11.94 -7.51
C VAL A 103 3.85 11.36 -8.51
N LEU A 104 3.41 11.03 -9.72
CA LEU A 104 4.24 10.47 -10.77
C LEU A 104 4.07 11.23 -12.08
N ASP A 105 5.18 11.57 -12.72
CA ASP A 105 5.16 12.12 -14.08
C ASP A 105 4.81 11.03 -15.09
N SER A 106 3.81 11.31 -15.94
CA SER A 106 3.29 10.36 -16.92
C SER A 106 4.26 10.10 -18.07
N GLU A 107 5.13 11.07 -18.38
CA GLU A 107 6.07 11.00 -19.50
C GLU A 107 7.41 10.35 -19.12
N GLN A 108 8.02 10.77 -18.01
CA GLN A 108 9.36 10.30 -17.62
C GLN A 108 9.34 9.16 -16.59
N GLY A 109 8.20 8.92 -15.91
CA GLY A 109 8.11 7.91 -14.85
C GLY A 109 8.92 8.26 -13.60
N HIS A 110 9.29 9.52 -13.41
CA HIS A 110 9.89 10.01 -12.17
C HIS A 110 8.81 10.43 -11.18
N CYS A 111 9.03 10.13 -9.90
CA CYS A 111 8.18 10.67 -8.85
C CYS A 111 8.32 12.20 -8.82
N ILE A 112 7.20 12.90 -8.84
CA ILE A 112 7.16 14.34 -8.66
C ILE A 112 7.40 14.61 -7.18
N GLN A 113 8.67 14.83 -6.84
CA GLN A 113 9.08 15.23 -5.50
C GLN A 113 8.86 16.74 -5.36
N SER A 114 8.14 17.16 -4.35
CA SER A 114 8.07 18.58 -4.00
C SER A 114 9.37 18.99 -3.31
N GLU A 115 9.83 20.22 -3.56
CA GLU A 115 11.03 20.76 -2.90
C GLU A 115 10.82 20.94 -1.38
N ASN A 116 9.58 21.15 -0.96
CA ASN A 116 9.18 21.34 0.43
C ASN A 116 7.79 20.72 0.70
N VAL A 117 7.42 20.66 1.98
CA VAL A 117 6.16 20.04 2.44
C VAL A 117 4.94 20.82 1.93
N TYR A 118 5.03 22.15 1.85
CA TYR A 118 3.96 22.99 1.32
C TYR A 118 3.62 22.69 -0.14
N GLY A 119 4.66 22.47 -0.96
CA GLY A 119 4.55 22.06 -2.36
C GLY A 119 3.91 20.68 -2.52
N ALA A 120 4.10 19.78 -1.55
CA ALA A 120 3.59 18.41 -1.58
C ALA A 120 2.07 18.32 -1.33
N VAL A 121 1.48 19.32 -0.66
CA VAL A 121 0.05 19.30 -0.35
C VAL A 121 -0.76 19.42 -1.63
N VAL A 122 -1.74 18.55 -1.84
CA VAL A 122 -2.74 18.67 -2.92
C VAL A 122 -4.11 18.84 -2.26
N CYS A 123 -4.82 19.91 -2.61
CA CYS A 123 -6.15 20.18 -2.08
C CYS A 123 -7.22 19.59 -3.01
N PRO A 124 -8.19 18.81 -2.50
CA PRO A 124 -9.33 18.35 -3.29
C PRO A 124 -10.26 19.52 -3.67
N GLU A 125 -11.19 19.27 -4.58
CA GLU A 125 -12.11 20.29 -5.09
C GLU A 125 -12.88 20.99 -3.96
N GLY A 126 -12.94 22.32 -4.02
CA GLY A 126 -13.57 23.16 -2.99
C GLY A 126 -12.67 23.53 -1.80
N PHE A 127 -11.45 22.98 -1.73
CA PHE A 127 -10.47 23.32 -0.71
C PHE A 127 -9.28 24.07 -1.31
N PHE A 128 -8.67 24.96 -0.52
CA PHE A 128 -7.56 25.81 -0.94
C PHE A 128 -6.41 25.73 0.07
N LYS A 129 -5.17 25.81 -0.42
CA LYS A 129 -4.00 25.92 0.46
C LYS A 129 -4.08 27.22 1.27
N ILE A 130 -3.71 27.14 2.54
CA ILE A 130 -3.41 28.33 3.33
C ILE A 130 -2.19 29.04 2.74
N ALA A 131 -2.04 30.34 3.00
CA ALA A 131 -0.88 31.07 2.52
C ALA A 131 0.42 30.45 3.08
N GLU A 132 1.45 30.33 2.23
CA GLU A 132 2.71 29.63 2.54
C GLU A 132 3.38 30.20 3.80
N ASN A 133 3.34 31.52 3.99
CA ASN A 133 3.90 32.18 5.18
C ASN A 133 3.20 31.83 6.50
N LEU A 134 2.01 31.23 6.43
CA LEU A 134 1.23 30.76 7.59
C LEU A 134 1.27 29.24 7.72
N PHE A 135 1.92 28.53 6.80
CA PHE A 135 1.89 27.07 6.74
C PHE A 135 2.53 26.44 7.96
N ASP A 136 3.79 26.77 8.24
CA ASP A 136 4.57 26.15 9.31
C ASP A 136 3.98 26.42 10.70
N SER A 137 3.51 27.65 10.94
CA SER A 137 2.88 28.00 12.21
C SER A 137 1.58 27.24 12.41
N LYS A 138 0.77 27.09 11.36
CA LYS A 138 -0.49 26.34 11.44
C LYS A 138 -0.26 24.83 11.57
N CYS A 139 0.73 24.29 10.86
CA CYS A 139 1.14 22.89 11.02
C CYS A 139 1.63 22.60 12.44
N THR A 140 2.37 23.53 13.06
CA THR A 140 2.83 23.44 14.45
C THR A 140 1.67 23.51 15.44
N GLU A 141 0.73 24.43 15.26
CA GLU A 141 -0.50 24.53 16.07
C GLU A 141 -1.35 23.25 15.99
N LEU A 142 -1.37 22.60 14.82
CA LEU A 142 -2.07 21.34 14.59
C LEU A 142 -1.28 20.12 15.08
N GLY A 143 -0.07 20.30 15.64
CA GLY A 143 0.77 19.23 16.18
C GLY A 143 1.46 18.37 15.12
N SER A 144 1.55 18.83 13.87
CA SER A 144 2.30 18.13 12.82
C SER A 144 3.80 18.29 13.06
N LYS A 145 4.54 17.17 13.12
CA LYS A 145 6.00 17.15 13.31
C LYS A 145 6.80 17.37 12.02
N TYR A 146 6.12 17.61 10.90
CA TYR A 146 6.71 17.66 9.56
C TYR A 146 6.53 19.03 8.90
N ALA A 147 6.54 20.11 9.70
CA ALA A 147 6.70 21.47 9.17
C ALA A 147 8.17 21.69 8.78
#